data_AF-A0A3P8FZM8-F1
#
_entry.id   AF-A0A3P8FZM8-F1
#
_cell.length_a   1.000
_cell.length_b   1.000
_cell.length_c   1.000
_cell.angle_alpha   90.00
_cell.angle_beta   90.00
_cell.angle_gamma   90.00
#
_symmetry.space_group_name_H-M   'P 1'
#
loop_
_entity.id
_entity.type
_entity.pdbx_description
1 polymer ?
#
loop_
_entity_poly.entity_id
_entity_poly.type
_entity_poly.pdbx_seq_one_letter_code
_entity_poly.pdbx_strand_id
1 'polypeptide(L)'
;MLNRMKDSVDAKLRDQQDGFHKDLSCRDQIATLRIIVEQSVEWNSSLNINFIDCEKVFDSVDRRTLWKLLQHYGVPEKIVILIRDSYEGTQCKVMLG
;
A
#
# COMPACT_ATOMS: atom_id res chain seq x y z
N MET A 1 -5.13 0.54 -16.78
CA MET A 1 -3.74 0.12 -16.46
C MET A 1 -3.70 -0.69 -15.18
N LEU A 2 -4.22 -0.18 -14.06
CA LEU A 2 -4.25 -0.86 -12.75
C LEU A 2 -4.87 -2.27 -12.79
N ASN A 3 -6.02 -2.45 -13.43
CA ASN A 3 -6.66 -3.78 -13.56
C ASN A 3 -5.78 -4.84 -14.26
N ARG A 4 -4.82 -4.43 -15.09
CA ARG A 4 -3.92 -5.36 -15.81
C ARG A 4 -2.77 -5.87 -14.94
N MET A 5 -2.55 -5.26 -13.78
CA MET A 5 -1.51 -5.63 -12.82
C MET A 5 -2.09 -6.26 -11.56
N LYS A 6 -3.40 -6.13 -11.36
CA LYS A 6 -4.12 -6.52 -10.16
C LYS A 6 -3.78 -7.95 -9.76
N ASP A 7 -4.01 -8.91 -10.64
CA ASP A 7 -3.81 -10.33 -10.30
C ASP A 7 -2.35 -10.67 -9.95
N SER A 8 -1.38 -10.04 -10.62
CA SER A 8 0.05 -10.26 -10.34
C SER A 8 0.49 -9.65 -9.02
N VAL A 9 -0.09 -8.50 -8.64
CA VAL A 9 0.28 -7.77 -7.42
C VAL A 9 -0.49 -8.33 -6.22
N ASP A 10 -1.81 -8.50 -6.33
CA ASP A 10 -2.68 -8.95 -5.24
C ASP A 10 -2.27 -10.33 -4.73
N ALA A 11 -1.86 -11.25 -5.61
CA ALA A 11 -1.36 -12.57 -5.23
C ALA A 11 -0.08 -12.55 -4.37
N LYS A 12 0.59 -11.39 -4.27
CA LYS A 12 1.84 -11.20 -3.52
C LYS A 12 1.71 -10.17 -2.40
N LEU A 13 0.53 -9.55 -2.24
CA LEU A 13 0.26 -8.67 -1.11
C LEU A 13 0.05 -9.51 0.15
N ARG A 14 0.34 -8.90 1.30
CA ARG A 14 0.08 -9.53 2.60
C ARG A 14 -1.41 -9.43 2.91
N ASP A 15 -1.96 -10.47 3.52
CA ASP A 15 -3.37 -10.52 3.94
C ASP A 15 -3.73 -9.40 4.94
N GLN A 16 -2.75 -8.89 5.67
CA GLN A 16 -2.93 -7.77 6.62
C GLN A 16 -2.96 -6.40 5.92
N GLN A 17 -2.73 -6.32 4.61
CA GLN A 17 -2.70 -5.06 3.88
C GLN A 17 -4.06 -4.76 3.23
N ASP A 18 -4.92 -4.07 3.98
CA ASP A 18 -6.26 -3.69 3.51
C ASP A 18 -6.26 -2.38 2.69
N GLY A 19 -5.21 -1.56 2.84
CA GLY A 19 -5.06 -0.31 2.12
C GLY A 19 -4.86 -0.53 0.62
N PHE A 20 -5.62 0.20 -0.20
CA PHE A 20 -5.60 0.12 -1.68
C PHE A 20 -6.02 -1.24 -2.26
N HIS A 21 -6.55 -2.14 -1.44
CA HIS A 21 -7.11 -3.41 -1.90
C HIS A 21 -8.61 -3.24 -2.17
N LYS A 22 -9.09 -3.80 -3.29
CA LYS A 22 -10.50 -3.68 -3.65
C LYS A 22 -11.34 -4.47 -2.64
N ASP A 23 -12.43 -3.86 -2.17
CA ASP A 23 -13.39 -4.48 -1.26
C ASP A 23 -12.88 -4.69 0.19
N LEU A 24 -11.67 -4.22 0.54
CA LEU A 24 -11.15 -4.20 1.91
C LEU A 24 -11.21 -2.79 2.51
N SER A 25 -11.38 -2.72 3.83
CA SER A 25 -11.42 -1.46 4.59
C SER A 25 -10.69 -1.61 5.92
N CYS A 26 -10.20 -0.51 6.50
CA CYS A 26 -9.57 -0.52 7.82
C CYS A 26 -10.52 -0.86 8.99
N ARG A 27 -11.81 -1.12 8.73
CA ARG A 27 -12.79 -1.40 9.79
C ARG A 27 -12.40 -2.63 10.60
N ASP A 28 -11.98 -3.70 9.93
CA ASP A 28 -11.61 -4.95 10.60
C ASP A 28 -10.31 -4.77 11.39
N GLN A 29 -9.33 -4.05 10.84
CA GLN A 29 -8.08 -3.72 11.55
C GLN A 29 -8.33 -2.92 12.83
N ILE A 30 -9.23 -1.92 12.78
CA ILE A 30 -9.62 -1.12 13.95
C ILE A 30 -10.34 -2.00 14.99
N ALA A 31 -11.24 -2.88 14.54
CA ALA A 31 -11.93 -3.81 15.43
C ALA A 31 -10.94 -4.77 16.10
N THR A 32 -9.99 -5.34 15.36
CA THR A 32 -8.93 -6.20 15.90
C THR A 32 -8.07 -5.47 16.92
N LEU A 33 -7.62 -4.24 16.64
CA LEU A 33 -6.86 -3.43 17.59
C LEU A 33 -7.67 -3.18 18.88
N ARG A 34 -8.97 -2.88 18.76
CA ARG A 34 -9.86 -2.69 19.89
C ARG A 34 -9.96 -3.95 20.76
N ILE A 35 -10.11 -5.12 20.15
CA ILE A 35 -10.14 -6.42 20.86
C ILE A 35 -8.83 -6.68 21.61
N ILE A 36 -7.68 -6.43 20.98
CA ILE A 36 -6.36 -6.62 21.61
C ILE A 36 -6.20 -5.72 22.84
N VAL A 37 -6.63 -4.45 22.72
CA VAL A 37 -6.63 -3.50 23.83
C VAL A 37 -7.55 -3.98 24.96
N GLU A 38 -8.78 -4.37 24.65
CA GLU A 38 -9.75 -4.87 25.64
C GLU A 38 -9.24 -6.10 26.40
N GLN A 39 -8.67 -7.08 25.70
CA GLN A 39 -8.09 -8.27 26.33
C GLN A 39 -6.89 -7.94 27.22
N SER A 40 -6.05 -6.98 26.81
CA SER A 40 -4.89 -6.60 27.62
C SER A 40 -5.30 -6.03 28.99
N VAL A 41 -6.38 -5.26 29.00
CA VAL A 41 -6.99 -4.68 30.21
C VAL A 41 -7.62 -5.78 31.07
N GLU A 42 -8.40 -6.68 30.47
CA GLU A 42 -9.07 -7.79 31.18
C GLU A 42 -8.06 -8.71 31.88
N TRP A 43 -6.92 -8.98 31.25
CA TRP A 43 -5.90 -9.89 31.77
C TRP A 43 -4.80 -9.19 32.59
N ASN A 44 -4.93 -7.88 32.81
CA ASN A 44 -3.93 -7.03 33.48
C ASN A 44 -2.51 -7.25 32.90
N SER A 45 -2.42 -7.36 31.57
CA SER A 45 -1.19 -7.62 30.84
C SER A 45 -0.64 -6.32 30.24
N SER A 46 0.68 -6.19 30.17
CA SER A 46 1.32 -5.04 29.53
C SER A 46 1.15 -5.11 28.01
N LEU A 47 0.60 -4.05 27.40
CA LEU A 47 0.48 -3.92 25.95
C LEU A 47 1.25 -2.67 25.47
N ASN A 48 2.08 -2.84 24.43
CA ASN A 48 2.78 -1.75 23.76
C ASN A 48 2.33 -1.70 22.29
N ILE A 49 1.88 -0.52 21.84
CA ILE A 49 1.43 -0.29 20.46
C ILE A 49 2.32 0.80 19.86
N ASN A 50 2.85 0.54 18.65
CA ASN A 50 3.63 1.53 17.90
C ASN A 50 2.91 1.87 16.59
N PHE A 51 2.71 3.17 16.35
CA PHE A 51 2.14 3.69 15.10
C PHE A 51 3.27 4.26 14.25
N ILE A 52 3.48 3.68 13.07
CA ILE A 52 4.50 4.12 12.12
C ILE A 52 3.78 4.78 10.96
N ASP A 53 4.01 6.08 10.80
CA ASP A 53 3.53 6.85 9.64
C ASP A 53 4.72 7.36 8.83
N CYS A 54 4.65 7.23 7.51
CA CYS A 54 5.71 7.64 6.60
C CYS A 54 5.36 9.00 5.98
N GLU A 55 6.05 10.06 6.40
CA GLU A 55 5.86 11.39 5.82
C GLU A 55 6.13 11.35 4.30
N LYS A 56 5.16 11.81 3.50
CA LYS A 56 5.25 11.89 2.02
C LYS A 56 5.70 10.58 1.38
N VAL A 57 5.02 9.49 1.71
CA VAL A 57 5.37 8.14 1.23
C VAL A 57 5.48 8.06 -0.30
N PHE A 58 4.65 8.80 -1.05
CA PHE A 58 4.69 8.80 -2.52
C PHE A 58 5.84 9.61 -3.11
N ASP A 59 6.27 10.69 -2.44
CA ASP A 59 7.37 11.54 -2.92
C ASP A 59 8.74 10.93 -2.60
N SER A 60 8.80 10.09 -1.57
CA SER A 60 10.05 9.46 -1.07
C SER A 60 10.38 8.11 -1.72
N VAL A 61 9.49 7.53 -2.55
CA VAL A 61 9.75 6.25 -3.21
C VAL A 61 10.88 6.39 -4.25
N ASP A 62 11.93 5.58 -4.11
CA ASP A 62 12.93 5.41 -5.18
C ASP A 62 12.29 4.73 -6.40
N ARG A 63 12.16 5.50 -7.49
CA ARG A 63 11.58 5.05 -8.75
C ARG A 63 12.33 3.87 -9.37
N ARG A 64 13.67 3.81 -9.26
CA ARG A 64 14.44 2.67 -9.80
C ARG A 64 14.09 1.38 -9.07
N THR A 65 13.94 1.48 -7.76
CA THR A 65 13.51 0.37 -6.91
C THR A 65 12.06 -0.02 -7.21
N LEU A 66 11.16 0.94 -7.43
CA LEU A 66 9.77 0.70 -7.84
C LEU A 66 9.67 -0.10 -9.14
N TRP A 67 10.44 0.24 -10.18
CA TRP A 67 10.41 -0.49 -11.46
C TRP A 67 10.86 -1.94 -11.31
N LYS A 68 11.91 -2.18 -10.51
CA LYS A 68 12.39 -3.54 -10.20
C LYS A 68 11.35 -4.33 -9.41
N LEU A 69 10.67 -3.69 -8.46
CA LEU A 69 9.61 -4.32 -7.68
C LEU A 69 8.44 -4.73 -8.59
N LEU A 70 7.95 -3.87 -9.48
CA LEU A 70 6.85 -4.24 -10.37
C LEU A 70 7.20 -5.46 -11.24
N GLN A 71 8.42 -5.51 -11.78
CA GLN A 71 8.89 -6.68 -12.53
C GLN A 71 8.98 -7.93 -11.65
N HIS A 72 9.53 -7.80 -10.43
CA HIS A 72 9.60 -8.90 -9.46
C HIS A 72 8.20 -9.42 -9.07
N TYR A 73 7.21 -8.54 -9.01
CA TYR A 73 5.82 -8.89 -8.76
C TYR A 73 5.15 -9.55 -9.98
N GLY A 74 5.79 -9.58 -11.14
CA GLY A 74 5.32 -10.27 -12.34
C GLY A 74 4.54 -9.37 -13.30
N VAL A 75 4.60 -8.04 -13.09
CA VAL A 75 4.02 -7.08 -14.03
C VAL A 75 4.80 -7.14 -15.35
N PRO A 76 4.12 -7.34 -16.49
CA PRO A 76 4.78 -7.39 -17.79
C PRO A 76 5.60 -6.13 -18.10
N GLU A 77 6.80 -6.31 -18.68
CA GLU A 77 7.74 -5.20 -18.94
C GLU A 77 7.11 -4.05 -19.72
N LYS A 78 6.29 -4.35 -20.75
CA LYS A 78 5.57 -3.33 -21.52
C LYS A 78 4.69 -2.41 -20.65
N ILE A 79 4.11 -2.94 -19.56
CA ILE A 79 3.32 -2.16 -18.61
C ILE A 79 4.23 -1.33 -17.72
N VAL A 80 5.35 -1.89 -17.25
CA VAL A 80 6.34 -1.16 -16.45
C VAL A 80 6.91 0.04 -17.22
N ILE A 81 7.21 -0.14 -18.50
CA ILE A 81 7.66 0.95 -19.39
C ILE A 81 6.59 2.04 -19.47
N LEU A 82 5.33 1.67 -19.74
CA LEU A 82 4.23 2.62 -19.84
C LEU A 82 3.99 3.41 -18.54
N ILE A 83 4.17 2.76 -17.37
CA ILE A 83 4.09 3.44 -16.07
C ILE A 83 5.26 4.41 -15.93
N ARG A 84 6.49 3.99 -16.20
CA ARG A 84 7.67 4.84 -16.10
C ARG A 84 7.52 6.10 -16.97
N ASP A 85 7.08 5.93 -18.21
CA ASP A 85 6.87 7.05 -19.14
C ASP A 85 5.77 8.01 -18.64
N SER A 86 4.80 7.52 -17.84
CA SER A 86 3.80 8.40 -17.21
C SER A 86 4.38 9.31 -16.11
N TYR A 87 5.53 8.96 -15.53
CA TYR A 87 6.25 9.77 -14.55
C TYR A 87 7.35 10.65 -15.18
N GLU A 88 7.79 10.34 -16.40
CA GLU A 88 8.89 11.00 -17.10
C GLU A 88 8.33 11.73 -18.33
N GLY A 89 8.14 13.05 -18.25
CA GLY A 89 7.70 13.88 -19.39
C GLY A 89 6.25 14.35 -19.35
N THR A 90 5.54 14.15 -18.25
CA THR A 90 4.19 14.67 -18.02
C THR A 90 4.22 15.90 -17.09
N GLN A 91 3.47 16.94 -17.42
CA GLN A 91 3.16 18.05 -16.50
C GLN A 91 1.78 17.82 -15.91
N CYS A 92 1.70 17.67 -14.58
CA CYS A 92 0.44 17.57 -13.87
C CYS A 92 0.20 18.87 -13.10
N LYS A 93 -0.94 19.53 -13.34
CA LYS A 93 -1.35 20.75 -12.64
C LYS A 93 -2.59 20.43 -11.81
N VAL A 94 -2.51 20.58 -10.49
CA VAL A 94 -3.68 20.50 -9.63
C VAL A 94 -4.46 21.80 -9.77
N MET A 95 -5.70 21.73 -10.27
CA MET A 95 -6.61 22.87 -10.21
C MET A 95 -7.27 22.88 -8.83
N LEU A 96 -6.86 23.84 -8.00
CA LEU A 96 -7.62 24.21 -6.81
C LEU A 96 -8.78 25.10 -7.27
N GLY A 97 -10.01 24.65 -6.99
CA GLY A 97 -11.23 25.42 -7.12
C GLY A 97 -11.54 26.21 -5.86
#